data_AF-A0A0Q3HD80-F1
#
_entry.id   AF-A0A0Q3HD80-F1
#
_cell.length_a   1.000
_cell.length_b   1.000
_cell.length_c   1.000
_cell.angle_alpha   90.00
_cell.angle_beta   90.00
_cell.angle_gamma   90.00
#
_symmetry.space_group_name_H-M   'P 1'
#
loop_
_entity.id
_entity.type
_entity.pdbx_description
1 polymer ?
#
loop_
_entity_poly.entity_id
_entity_poly.type
_entity_poly.pdbx_seq_one_letter_code
_entity_poly.pdbx_strand_id
1 'polypeptide(L)'
;MAPPTPTKQAEEDLAAASSFCALPCDVVREILLRLPAKELCRLRAVCLSWCSLTSDPSFIKDHAARHRRPYLASTFVSDLGDEKKAINIVELSSGDVIKRIQTSQRDFRLQRTQLDLFCLVGGRHPYPATGATLRNSHVISKEHKGYLKGGDNISIESCAFGKVPLTGEYKALRFLSVRSSNSVTQLYEVTTLDGSGHARWKAMPVPPVPVLLSHKMKSVVIDGVVYFLYDFLNPFYEHLRKTTKPGSIASFNLGTEEWMATLISGPEAVTTFYGDAYFGSNMGIYLNPPHVEDLSITNLNGSLVMVHIVSDDSMDLWFLVDFEKGLWVKKCSLSSRYENRFVYPLAVLDDERIIFIVQPTGMVQSYDPKTGTYTDMLEIADYRSICIYTGSLLH
;
A
#
# COMPACT_ATOMS: atom_id res chain seq x y z
N MET A 1 46.29 -23.75 48.14
CA MET A 1 45.53 -22.54 48.51
C MET A 1 44.07 -22.79 48.17
N ALA A 2 43.21 -22.95 49.18
CA ALA A 2 41.76 -22.97 48.95
C ALA A 2 41.28 -21.55 48.63
N PRO A 3 40.24 -21.36 47.77
CA PRO A 3 39.68 -20.05 47.52
C PRO A 3 39.02 -19.52 48.81
N PRO A 4 39.01 -18.21 49.05
CA PRO A 4 38.39 -17.65 50.24
C PRO A 4 36.88 -17.86 50.19
N THR A 5 36.32 -18.39 51.28
CA THR A 5 34.88 -18.48 51.50
C THR A 5 34.31 -17.06 51.58
N PRO A 6 33.17 -16.75 50.94
CA PRO A 6 32.56 -15.43 51.04
C PRO A 6 32.20 -15.16 52.50
N THR A 7 32.49 -13.95 52.97
CA THR A 7 32.05 -13.48 54.28
C THR A 7 30.52 -13.40 54.31
N LYS A 8 29.87 -13.75 55.43
CA LYS A 8 28.41 -13.60 55.64
C LYS A 8 27.88 -12.22 55.22
N GLN A 9 28.71 -11.20 55.37
CA GLN A 9 28.41 -9.82 54.98
C GLN A 9 28.34 -9.63 53.46
N ALA A 10 29.15 -10.35 52.68
CA ALA A 10 29.07 -10.35 51.21
C ALA A 10 27.84 -11.14 50.71
N GLU A 11 27.39 -12.18 51.43
CA GLU A 11 26.13 -12.89 51.14
C GLU A 11 24.90 -12.05 51.53
N GLU A 12 24.97 -11.33 52.66
CA GLU A 12 23.93 -10.37 53.10
C GLU A 12 23.88 -9.13 52.19
N ASP A 13 25.00 -8.63 51.70
CA ASP A 13 25.05 -7.53 50.72
C ASP A 13 24.57 -7.97 49.33
N LEU A 14 24.83 -9.22 48.90
CA LEU A 14 24.24 -9.79 47.67
C LEU A 14 22.73 -9.99 47.81
N ALA A 15 22.26 -10.44 48.98
CA ALA A 15 20.85 -10.61 49.28
C ALA A 15 20.13 -9.25 49.42
N ALA A 16 20.78 -8.25 50.03
CA ALA A 16 20.27 -6.89 50.14
C ALA A 16 20.26 -6.16 48.79
N ALA A 17 21.26 -6.37 47.93
CA ALA A 17 21.26 -5.89 46.55
C ALA A 17 20.15 -6.54 45.69
N SER A 18 19.75 -7.78 46.00
CA SER A 18 18.61 -8.45 45.35
C SER A 18 17.24 -7.91 45.81
N SER A 19 17.21 -7.15 46.91
CA SER A 19 15.98 -6.58 47.51
C SER A 19 15.65 -5.15 47.05
N PHE A 20 16.49 -4.54 46.20
CA PHE A 20 16.20 -3.25 45.58
C PHE A 20 15.17 -3.41 44.45
N CYS A 21 13.89 -3.17 44.77
CA CYS A 21 12.84 -2.69 43.86
C CYS A 21 12.85 -3.26 42.43
N ALA A 22 12.74 -4.58 42.26
CA ALA A 22 12.39 -5.12 40.96
C ALA A 22 10.96 -4.67 40.62
N LEU A 23 10.80 -3.78 39.64
CA LEU A 23 9.48 -3.40 39.12
C LEU A 23 8.70 -4.66 38.72
N PRO A 24 7.40 -4.76 39.07
CA PRO A 24 6.55 -5.86 38.63
C PRO A 24 6.59 -6.03 37.10
N CYS A 25 6.52 -7.28 36.61
CA CYS A 25 6.69 -7.58 35.18
C CYS A 25 5.64 -6.90 34.28
N ASP A 26 4.43 -6.70 34.77
CA ASP A 26 3.34 -5.96 34.13
C ASP A 26 3.68 -4.47 34.00
N VAL A 27 4.27 -3.86 35.02
CA VAL A 27 4.72 -2.46 34.98
C VAL A 27 5.88 -2.30 33.98
N VAL A 28 6.84 -3.22 33.98
CA VAL A 28 7.92 -3.23 32.98
C VAL A 28 7.36 -3.36 31.57
N ARG A 29 6.40 -4.27 31.35
CA ARG A 29 5.70 -4.41 30.06
C ARG A 29 5.05 -3.10 29.63
N GLU A 30 4.30 -2.45 30.51
CA GLU A 30 3.63 -1.17 30.21
C GLU A 30 4.60 -0.03 29.90
N ILE A 31 5.74 0.03 30.58
CA ILE A 31 6.80 1.02 30.29
C ILE A 31 7.39 0.75 28.90
N LEU A 32 7.78 -0.48 28.61
CA LEU A 32 8.37 -0.85 27.32
C LEU A 32 7.38 -0.64 26.18
N LEU A 33 6.09 -0.91 26.38
CA LEU A 33 5.05 -0.65 25.38
C LEU A 33 4.92 0.82 24.97
N ARG A 34 5.41 1.76 25.79
CA ARG A 34 5.41 3.20 25.46
C ARG A 34 6.62 3.64 24.66
N LEU A 35 7.66 2.80 24.58
CA LEU A 35 8.90 3.16 23.89
C LEU A 35 8.79 2.94 22.37
N PRO A 36 9.46 3.79 21.55
CA PRO A 36 9.59 3.56 20.12
C PRO A 36 10.27 2.22 19.82
N ALA A 37 9.91 1.60 18.70
CA ALA A 37 10.45 0.29 18.30
C ALA A 37 11.99 0.29 18.18
N LYS A 38 12.58 1.40 17.71
CA LYS A 38 14.04 1.57 17.61
C LYS A 38 14.74 1.41 18.96
N GLU A 39 14.18 1.98 20.02
CA GLU A 39 14.72 1.85 21.38
C GLU A 39 14.49 0.45 21.92
N LEU A 40 13.31 -0.14 21.70
CA LEU A 40 13.05 -1.53 22.11
C LEU A 40 14.03 -2.53 21.48
N CYS A 41 14.38 -2.35 20.20
CA CYS A 41 15.40 -3.17 19.55
C CYS A 41 16.78 -3.05 20.22
N ARG A 42 17.14 -1.88 20.76
CA ARG A 42 18.38 -1.71 21.54
C ARG A 42 18.27 -2.36 22.91
N LEU A 43 17.11 -2.24 23.57
CA LEU A 43 16.86 -2.82 24.90
C LEU A 43 16.91 -4.34 24.92
N ARG A 44 16.70 -5.01 23.77
CA ARG A 44 16.92 -6.46 23.63
C ARG A 44 18.35 -6.89 24.00
N ALA A 45 19.34 -6.01 23.86
CA ALA A 45 20.72 -6.30 24.21
C ALA A 45 21.03 -6.12 25.71
N VAL A 46 20.12 -5.53 26.49
CA VAL A 46 20.36 -5.22 27.91
C VAL A 46 20.22 -6.46 28.79
N CYS A 47 19.17 -7.26 28.61
CA CYS A 47 18.98 -8.52 29.34
C CYS A 47 18.10 -9.52 28.59
N LEU A 48 18.22 -10.81 28.92
CA LEU A 48 17.44 -11.89 28.31
C LEU A 48 15.93 -11.75 28.56
N SER A 49 15.54 -11.23 29.74
CA SER A 49 14.13 -11.01 30.08
C SER A 49 13.48 -10.00 29.14
N TRP A 50 14.13 -8.87 28.89
CA TRP A 50 13.63 -7.85 27.96
C TRP A 50 13.70 -8.31 26.50
N CYS A 51 14.73 -9.07 26.14
CA CYS A 51 14.80 -9.71 24.83
C CYS A 51 13.60 -10.64 24.59
N SER A 52 13.31 -11.52 25.56
CA SER A 52 12.16 -12.43 25.50
C SER A 52 10.83 -11.68 25.48
N LEU A 53 10.65 -10.69 26.35
CA LEU A 53 9.40 -9.93 26.45
C LEU A 53 9.12 -9.13 25.17
N THR A 54 10.12 -8.45 24.62
CA THR A 54 9.93 -7.63 23.40
C THR A 54 9.87 -8.45 22.11
N SER A 55 10.26 -9.72 22.15
CA SER A 55 10.13 -10.66 21.02
C SER A 55 8.86 -11.50 21.11
N ASP A 56 8.14 -11.45 22.22
CA ASP A 56 6.88 -12.16 22.42
C ASP A 56 5.80 -11.64 21.45
N PRO A 57 5.10 -12.54 20.72
CA PRO A 57 4.06 -12.13 19.76
C PRO A 57 2.94 -11.28 20.37
N SER A 58 2.56 -11.51 21.63
CA SER A 58 1.53 -10.70 22.29
C SER A 58 2.05 -9.28 22.55
N PHE A 59 3.30 -9.13 22.98
CA PHE A 59 3.92 -7.83 23.16
C PHE A 59 4.02 -7.07 21.84
N ILE A 60 4.44 -7.74 20.76
CA ILE A 60 4.56 -7.13 19.43
C ILE A 60 3.19 -6.63 18.94
N LYS A 61 2.13 -7.43 19.15
CA LYS A 61 0.75 -7.04 18.82
C LYS A 61 0.28 -5.84 19.63
N ASP A 62 0.51 -5.84 20.94
CA ASP A 62 0.13 -4.75 21.83
C ASP A 62 0.90 -3.47 21.50
N HIS A 63 2.19 -3.59 21.18
CA HIS A 63 3.04 -2.49 20.75
C HIS A 63 2.52 -1.89 19.44
N ALA A 64 2.24 -2.72 18.43
CA ALA A 64 1.67 -2.27 17.15
C ALA A 64 0.30 -1.58 17.33
N ALA A 65 -0.52 -2.06 18.26
CA ALA A 65 -1.82 -1.45 18.56
C ALA A 65 -1.70 -0.05 19.20
N ARG A 66 -0.62 0.22 19.93
CA ARG A 66 -0.33 1.52 20.59
C ARG A 66 0.45 2.48 19.69
N HIS A 67 1.37 1.95 18.89
CA HIS A 67 2.19 2.71 17.95
C HIS A 67 1.64 2.57 16.54
N ARG A 68 0.39 2.99 16.33
CA ARG A 68 -0.29 2.93 15.02
C ARG A 68 0.26 3.89 13.97
N ARG A 69 1.37 4.58 14.27
CA ARG A 69 1.94 5.55 13.35
C ARG A 69 2.46 4.82 12.11
N PRO A 70 1.96 5.16 10.91
CA PRO A 70 2.45 4.54 9.71
C PRO A 70 3.92 4.91 9.49
N TYR A 71 4.71 3.98 8.96
CA TYR A 71 6.01 4.27 8.40
C TYR A 71 5.86 4.47 6.89
N LEU A 72 6.79 5.18 6.28
CA LEU A 72 6.91 5.20 4.82
C LEU A 72 7.87 4.12 4.38
N ALA A 73 7.54 3.43 3.30
CA ALA A 73 8.50 2.59 2.60
C ALA A 73 8.76 3.13 1.22
N SER A 74 10.03 3.32 0.88
CA SER A 74 10.46 3.84 -0.42
C SER A 74 11.52 2.93 -1.04
N THR A 75 11.49 2.83 -2.37
CA THR A 75 12.51 2.13 -3.15
C THR A 75 13.53 3.11 -3.68
N PHE A 76 14.83 2.82 -3.51
CA PHE A 76 15.92 3.63 -4.05
C PHE A 76 16.84 2.82 -4.96
N VAL A 77 17.52 3.52 -5.87
CA VAL A 77 18.61 2.98 -6.69
C VAL A 77 19.92 3.41 -6.03
N SER A 78 20.82 2.47 -5.76
CA SER A 78 22.16 2.81 -5.26
C SER A 78 23.05 3.22 -6.43
N ASP A 79 23.72 4.37 -6.32
CA ASP A 79 24.67 4.89 -7.33
C ASP A 79 26.00 4.11 -7.38
N LEU A 80 26.21 3.15 -6.48
CA LEU A 80 27.47 2.43 -6.32
C LEU A 80 27.60 1.25 -7.30
N GLY A 81 27.62 1.51 -8.61
CA GLY A 81 28.17 0.63 -9.68
C GLY A 81 27.55 -0.77 -9.90
N ASP A 82 26.93 -1.34 -8.87
CA ASP A 82 26.08 -2.51 -8.85
C ASP A 82 24.66 -1.99 -8.63
N GLU A 83 23.73 -2.29 -9.53
CA GLU A 83 22.30 -1.94 -9.44
C GLU A 83 21.58 -2.65 -8.25
N LYS A 84 22.13 -2.59 -7.03
CA LYS A 84 21.50 -3.10 -5.82
C LYS A 84 20.42 -2.11 -5.42
N LYS A 85 19.18 -2.50 -5.67
CA LYS A 85 17.99 -1.79 -5.20
C LYS A 85 17.67 -2.26 -3.79
N ALA A 86 17.18 -1.34 -2.97
CA ALA A 86 16.75 -1.67 -1.62
C ALA A 86 15.51 -0.87 -1.24
N ILE A 87 14.87 -1.33 -0.18
CA ILE A 87 13.69 -0.71 0.41
C ILE A 87 14.13 -0.07 1.71
N ASN A 88 13.89 1.22 1.87
CA ASN A 88 14.04 1.91 3.13
C ASN A 88 12.66 2.02 3.81
N ILE A 89 12.59 1.64 5.08
CA ILE A 89 11.49 1.97 5.97
C ILE A 89 11.89 3.22 6.73
N VAL A 90 11.14 4.29 6.56
CA VAL A 90 11.41 5.65 7.01
C VAL A 90 10.34 6.07 8.01
N GLU A 91 10.77 6.69 9.12
CA GLU A 91 9.86 7.31 10.06
C GLU A 91 9.32 8.64 9.51
N LEU A 92 8.00 8.80 9.49
CA LEU A 92 7.35 10.01 8.95
C LEU A 92 7.72 11.30 9.70
N SER A 93 7.92 11.23 11.01
CA SER A 93 8.14 12.43 11.83
C SER A 93 9.57 12.95 11.78
N SER A 94 10.56 12.07 11.67
CA SER A 94 11.98 12.41 11.71
C SER A 94 12.65 12.32 10.34
N GLY A 95 12.10 11.56 9.40
CA GLY A 95 12.77 11.21 8.14
C GLY A 95 13.87 10.16 8.32
N ASP A 96 14.05 9.61 9.52
CA ASP A 96 15.08 8.60 9.79
C ASP A 96 14.77 7.29 9.07
N VAL A 97 15.77 6.73 8.39
CA VAL A 97 15.72 5.35 7.88
C VAL A 97 15.89 4.39 9.07
N ILE A 98 14.82 3.67 9.41
CA ILE A 98 14.81 2.74 10.55
C ILE A 98 15.28 1.34 10.14
N LYS A 99 14.89 0.88 8.94
CA LYS A 99 15.22 -0.46 8.43
C LYS A 99 15.50 -0.39 6.94
N ARG A 100 16.54 -1.10 6.51
CA ARG A 100 16.88 -1.26 5.09
C ARG A 100 16.81 -2.72 4.70
N ILE A 101 16.01 -3.03 3.68
CA ILE A 101 15.84 -4.37 3.14
C ILE A 101 16.52 -4.42 1.77
N GLN A 102 17.61 -5.18 1.68
CA GLN A 102 18.32 -5.40 0.43
C GLN A 102 17.54 -6.37 -0.45
N THR A 103 17.49 -6.10 -1.76
CA THR A 103 16.87 -7.01 -2.73
C THR A 103 17.72 -7.15 -3.97
N SER A 104 17.83 -8.38 -4.46
CA SER A 104 18.51 -8.69 -5.72
C SER A 104 17.63 -8.44 -6.95
N GLN A 105 16.36 -8.07 -6.74
CA GLN A 105 15.41 -7.85 -7.83
C GLN A 105 15.73 -6.53 -8.56
N ARG A 106 15.56 -6.54 -9.88
CA ARG A 106 15.67 -5.35 -10.71
C ARG A 106 14.27 -4.89 -11.12
N ASP A 107 14.16 -3.60 -11.43
CA ASP A 107 12.95 -2.96 -11.99
C ASP A 107 11.62 -3.29 -11.31
N PHE A 108 11.59 -3.20 -9.98
CA PHE A 108 10.36 -3.28 -9.18
C PHE A 108 9.88 -1.91 -8.68
N ARG A 109 8.58 -1.82 -8.41
CA ARG A 109 7.89 -0.76 -7.66
C ARG A 109 7.23 -1.35 -6.42
N LEU A 110 7.05 -0.58 -5.36
CA LEU A 110 6.17 -0.94 -4.25
C LEU A 110 4.71 -0.77 -4.71
N GLN A 111 3.91 -1.82 -4.50
CA GLN A 111 2.47 -1.71 -4.56
C GLN A 111 2.01 -0.82 -3.42
N ARG A 112 1.16 0.17 -3.74
CA ARG A 112 0.60 1.06 -2.74
C ARG A 112 -0.44 0.30 -1.90
N THR A 113 0.00 -0.17 -0.74
CA THR A 113 -0.84 -0.82 0.27
C THR A 113 -0.65 -0.12 1.62
N GLN A 114 -1.54 -0.35 2.57
CA GLN A 114 -1.40 0.05 3.99
C GLN A 114 -1.36 -1.22 4.85
N LEU A 115 -0.34 -2.04 4.63
CA LEU A 115 -0.21 -3.36 5.24
C LEU A 115 1.10 -3.51 6.01
N ASP A 116 1.13 -4.54 6.83
CA ASP A 116 2.28 -5.06 7.55
C ASP A 116 3.25 -5.86 6.66
N LEU A 117 2.91 -6.04 5.39
CA LEU A 117 3.76 -6.61 4.35
C LEU A 117 3.79 -5.71 3.12
N PHE A 118 4.96 -5.62 2.49
CA PHE A 118 5.11 -4.98 1.18
C PHE A 118 4.87 -5.96 0.06
N CYS A 119 4.33 -5.49 -1.06
CA CYS A 119 4.35 -6.21 -2.33
C CYS A 119 5.18 -5.43 -3.36
N LEU A 120 6.26 -6.04 -3.85
CA LEU A 120 7.08 -5.54 -4.94
C LEU A 120 6.48 -6.01 -6.26
N VAL A 121 6.19 -5.08 -7.15
CA VAL A 121 5.63 -5.32 -8.46
C VAL A 121 6.64 -4.88 -9.50
N GLY A 122 7.21 -5.77 -10.28
CA GLY A 122 8.00 -5.37 -11.45
C GLY A 122 8.89 -6.46 -12.00
N GLY A 123 9.40 -6.19 -13.19
CA GLY A 123 9.60 -7.25 -14.19
C GLY A 123 8.27 -7.95 -14.49
N ARG A 124 8.30 -9.26 -14.70
CA ARG A 124 7.10 -10.04 -15.03
C ARG A 124 6.18 -10.35 -13.82
N HIS A 125 6.47 -9.96 -12.56
CA HIS A 125 5.88 -10.62 -11.36
C HIS A 125 5.69 -9.77 -10.08
N PRO A 126 4.70 -10.08 -9.19
CA PRO A 126 4.60 -9.53 -7.84
C PRO A 126 5.33 -10.40 -6.79
N TYR A 127 5.88 -9.80 -5.73
CA TYR A 127 6.67 -10.46 -4.67
C TYR A 127 6.47 -9.80 -3.30
N PRO A 128 6.09 -10.51 -2.23
CA PRO A 128 6.05 -9.91 -0.90
C PRO A 128 7.48 -9.75 -0.32
N ALA A 129 7.80 -8.60 0.28
CA ALA A 129 9.19 -8.23 0.61
C ALA A 129 9.72 -8.67 1.98
N THR A 130 9.09 -9.63 2.67
CA THR A 130 9.55 -10.13 3.99
C THR A 130 10.28 -11.47 3.93
N GLY A 131 10.83 -11.83 2.77
CA GLY A 131 11.58 -13.08 2.58
C GLY A 131 10.74 -14.24 2.02
N ALA A 132 9.41 -14.11 1.99
CA ALA A 132 8.53 -15.02 1.27
C ALA A 132 8.66 -14.81 -0.25
N THR A 133 9.70 -15.36 -0.86
CA THR A 133 9.91 -15.24 -2.31
C THR A 133 8.93 -16.15 -3.06
N LEU A 134 8.08 -15.59 -3.92
CA LEU A 134 7.32 -16.36 -4.91
C LEU A 134 8.29 -16.96 -5.95
N ARG A 135 8.80 -18.18 -5.71
CA ARG A 135 9.76 -18.85 -6.60
C ARG A 135 9.15 -19.24 -7.96
N ASN A 136 7.82 -19.38 -8.03
CA ASN A 136 7.08 -19.78 -9.23
C ASN A 136 6.24 -18.65 -9.84
N SER A 137 6.63 -17.40 -9.63
CA SER A 137 5.89 -16.25 -10.16
C SER A 137 5.75 -16.30 -11.70
N HIS A 138 6.75 -16.85 -12.41
CA HIS A 138 6.80 -17.08 -13.86
C HIS A 138 5.72 -18.03 -14.41
N VAL A 139 5.05 -18.79 -13.54
CA VAL A 139 4.10 -19.82 -13.96
C VAL A 139 2.71 -19.21 -14.04
N ILE A 140 2.23 -19.05 -15.26
CA ILE A 140 0.82 -18.75 -15.56
C ILE A 140 -0.03 -19.96 -15.15
N SER A 141 -1.26 -19.68 -14.72
CA SER A 141 -2.23 -20.72 -14.37
C SER A 141 -2.38 -21.74 -15.51
N LYS A 142 -2.69 -22.99 -15.17
CA LYS A 142 -2.78 -24.06 -16.20
C LYS A 142 -3.90 -23.76 -17.19
N GLU A 143 -4.97 -23.14 -16.70
CA GLU A 143 -6.13 -22.70 -17.45
C GLU A 143 -5.71 -21.68 -18.52
N HIS A 144 -5.00 -20.61 -18.13
CA HIS A 144 -4.54 -19.60 -19.08
C HIS A 144 -3.42 -20.06 -20.00
N LYS A 145 -2.58 -21.00 -19.58
CA LYS A 145 -1.56 -21.61 -20.46
C LYS A 145 -2.13 -22.23 -21.72
N GLY A 146 -3.36 -22.77 -21.66
CA GLY A 146 -4.03 -23.34 -22.83
C GLY A 146 -4.40 -22.31 -23.91
N TYR A 147 -4.50 -21.03 -23.56
CA TYR A 147 -4.87 -19.95 -24.47
C TYR A 147 -3.68 -19.26 -25.15
N LEU A 148 -2.47 -19.49 -24.65
CA LEU A 148 -1.26 -18.84 -25.15
C LEU A 148 -0.70 -19.55 -26.37
N LYS A 149 -0.29 -18.79 -27.38
CA LYS A 149 0.41 -19.29 -28.56
C LYS A 149 1.92 -19.18 -28.35
N GLY A 150 2.67 -20.03 -29.05
CA GLY A 150 4.13 -19.93 -29.08
C GLY A 150 4.57 -18.58 -29.64
N GLY A 151 5.21 -17.76 -28.80
CA GLY A 151 5.70 -16.41 -29.17
C GLY A 151 4.97 -15.24 -28.51
N ASP A 152 3.91 -15.47 -27.73
CA ASP A 152 3.22 -14.38 -27.03
C ASP A 152 4.12 -13.73 -25.98
N ASN A 153 4.16 -12.38 -25.98
CA ASN A 153 4.87 -11.62 -24.95
C ASN A 153 3.92 -11.30 -23.80
N ILE A 154 4.36 -11.62 -22.58
CA ILE A 154 3.52 -11.53 -21.38
C ILE A 154 4.19 -10.59 -20.38
N SER A 155 3.44 -9.56 -19.99
CA SER A 155 3.88 -8.55 -19.03
C SER A 155 2.82 -8.33 -17.97
N ILE A 156 3.24 -8.06 -16.72
CA ILE A 156 2.30 -7.60 -15.70
C ILE A 156 2.04 -6.12 -15.88
N GLU A 157 0.75 -5.78 -15.99
CA GLU A 157 0.29 -4.38 -16.00
C GLU A 157 0.15 -3.88 -14.56
N SER A 158 -0.54 -4.65 -13.72
CA SER A 158 -0.83 -4.27 -12.34
C SER A 158 -0.95 -5.46 -11.40
N CYS A 159 -0.95 -5.18 -10.10
CA CYS A 159 -1.20 -6.13 -9.04
C CYS A 159 -1.99 -5.43 -7.94
N ALA A 160 -2.94 -6.13 -7.33
CA ALA A 160 -3.49 -5.78 -6.03
C ALA A 160 -2.98 -6.77 -4.99
N PHE A 161 -2.74 -6.29 -3.78
CA PHE A 161 -2.22 -7.09 -2.68
C PHE A 161 -2.96 -6.75 -1.40
N GLY A 162 -3.52 -7.76 -0.75
CA GLY A 162 -4.44 -7.59 0.36
C GLY A 162 -4.36 -8.70 1.39
N LYS A 163 -4.84 -8.40 2.60
CA LYS A 163 -5.04 -9.37 3.67
C LYS A 163 -6.54 -9.63 3.83
N VAL A 164 -6.93 -10.89 3.87
CA VAL A 164 -8.33 -11.29 4.12
C VAL A 164 -8.59 -11.16 5.62
N PRO A 165 -9.53 -10.31 6.08
CA PRO A 165 -9.70 -10.04 7.50
C PRO A 165 -10.05 -11.27 8.35
N LEU A 166 -10.89 -12.17 7.82
CA LEU A 166 -11.39 -13.35 8.54
C LEU A 166 -10.31 -14.43 8.73
N THR A 167 -9.49 -14.68 7.70
CA THR A 167 -8.48 -15.76 7.72
C THR A 167 -7.09 -15.24 8.08
N GLY A 168 -6.85 -13.94 7.93
CA GLY A 168 -5.52 -13.33 8.05
C GLY A 168 -4.57 -13.65 6.88
N GLU A 169 -5.04 -14.41 5.89
CA GLU A 169 -4.25 -14.80 4.73
C GLU A 169 -3.98 -13.61 3.82
N TYR A 170 -2.79 -13.59 3.22
CA TYR A 170 -2.48 -12.62 2.19
C TYR A 170 -2.79 -13.19 0.82
N LYS A 171 -3.42 -12.37 -0.02
CA LYS A 171 -3.69 -12.71 -1.41
C LYS A 171 -3.16 -11.63 -2.34
N ALA A 172 -2.70 -12.07 -3.50
CA ALA A 172 -2.30 -11.20 -4.60
C ALA A 172 -3.17 -11.49 -5.81
N LEU A 173 -3.72 -10.44 -6.41
CA LEU A 173 -4.43 -10.48 -7.68
C LEU A 173 -3.56 -9.76 -8.71
N ARG A 174 -3.15 -10.45 -9.77
CA ARG A 174 -2.32 -9.87 -10.83
C ARG A 174 -3.09 -9.74 -12.13
N PHE A 175 -2.66 -8.77 -12.92
CA PHE A 175 -3.19 -8.44 -14.22
C PHE A 175 -2.09 -8.60 -15.26
N LEU A 176 -2.31 -9.48 -16.21
CA LEU A 176 -1.36 -9.84 -17.24
C LEU A 176 -1.84 -9.32 -18.58
N SER A 177 -0.98 -8.59 -19.29
CA SER A 177 -1.13 -8.30 -20.71
C SER A 177 -0.47 -9.41 -21.51
N VAL A 178 -1.22 -9.99 -22.44
CA VAL A 178 -0.71 -10.91 -23.45
C VAL A 178 -0.75 -10.17 -24.78
N ARG A 179 0.43 -9.84 -25.30
CA ARG A 179 0.56 -9.20 -26.61
C ARG A 179 0.95 -10.24 -27.65
N SER A 180 0.03 -10.47 -28.58
CA SER A 180 0.26 -11.21 -29.83
C SER A 180 0.48 -10.22 -30.98
N SER A 181 0.88 -10.70 -32.16
CA SER A 181 1.23 -9.86 -33.31
C SER A 181 0.14 -8.83 -33.68
N ASN A 182 -1.15 -9.16 -33.48
CA ASN A 182 -2.28 -8.30 -33.87
C ASN A 182 -3.31 -8.04 -32.75
N SER A 183 -3.06 -8.47 -31.51
CA SER A 183 -4.04 -8.34 -30.41
C SER A 183 -3.37 -8.21 -29.05
N VAL A 184 -4.04 -7.50 -28.14
CA VAL A 184 -3.72 -7.46 -26.72
C VAL A 184 -4.88 -8.08 -25.96
N THR A 185 -4.61 -9.09 -25.15
CA THR A 185 -5.60 -9.74 -24.29
C THR A 185 -5.18 -9.61 -22.84
N GLN A 186 -6.13 -9.32 -21.95
CA GLN A 186 -5.88 -9.22 -20.52
C GLN A 186 -6.30 -10.51 -19.81
N LEU A 187 -5.45 -11.00 -18.91
CA LEU A 187 -5.71 -12.15 -18.07
C LEU A 187 -5.61 -11.76 -16.59
N TYR A 188 -6.41 -12.43 -15.77
CA TYR A 188 -6.59 -12.11 -14.36
C TYR A 188 -6.29 -13.34 -13.53
N GLU A 189 -5.41 -13.24 -12.55
CA GLU A 189 -5.06 -14.39 -11.73
C GLU A 189 -4.93 -14.02 -10.26
N VAL A 190 -5.44 -14.87 -9.38
CA VAL A 190 -5.32 -14.73 -7.93
C VAL A 190 -4.42 -15.81 -7.36
N THR A 191 -3.74 -15.50 -6.27
CA THR A 191 -2.98 -16.47 -5.50
C THR A 191 -3.00 -16.13 -4.01
N THR A 192 -2.92 -17.16 -3.18
CA THR A 192 -2.77 -17.04 -1.72
C THR A 192 -1.30 -17.21 -1.35
N LEU A 193 -0.78 -16.30 -0.55
CA LEU A 193 0.61 -16.32 -0.10
C LEU A 193 0.68 -17.02 1.26
N ASP A 194 1.17 -18.25 1.24
CA ASP A 194 1.33 -19.12 2.40
C ASP A 194 2.77 -19.11 2.96
N GLY A 195 3.63 -18.23 2.46
CA GLY A 195 5.05 -18.15 2.85
C GLY A 195 5.93 -19.30 2.32
N SER A 196 5.36 -20.33 1.70
CA SER A 196 6.10 -21.50 1.18
C SER A 196 6.93 -21.18 -0.08
N GLY A 197 6.63 -20.05 -0.73
CA GLY A 197 7.23 -19.67 -2.02
C GLY A 197 6.72 -20.49 -3.22
N HIS A 198 5.79 -21.43 -3.00
CA HIS A 198 5.20 -22.30 -4.02
C HIS A 198 3.77 -21.92 -4.42
N ALA A 199 3.34 -20.69 -4.11
CA ALA A 199 2.00 -20.23 -4.40
C ALA A 199 1.64 -20.46 -5.89
N ARG A 200 0.42 -20.97 -6.10
CA ARG A 200 -0.11 -21.27 -7.44
C ARG A 200 -1.11 -20.21 -7.83
N TRP A 201 -0.97 -19.72 -9.05
CA TRP A 201 -1.91 -18.79 -9.65
C TRP A 201 -3.13 -19.54 -10.16
N LYS A 202 -4.31 -19.03 -9.80
CA LYS A 202 -5.62 -19.49 -10.24
C LYS A 202 -6.19 -18.46 -11.22
N ALA A 203 -6.66 -18.91 -12.37
CA ALA A 203 -7.33 -18.05 -13.36
C ALA A 203 -8.64 -17.49 -12.79
N MET A 204 -8.89 -16.21 -13.09
CA MET A 204 -10.08 -15.49 -12.67
C MET A 204 -10.93 -15.08 -13.87
N PRO A 205 -12.26 -15.02 -13.72
CA PRO A 205 -13.13 -14.48 -14.74
C PRO A 205 -12.81 -13.01 -15.02
N VAL A 206 -13.14 -12.58 -16.24
CA VAL A 206 -13.02 -11.19 -16.70
C VAL A 206 -13.85 -10.29 -15.78
N PRO A 207 -13.34 -9.09 -15.41
CA PRO A 207 -14.10 -8.14 -14.61
C PRO A 207 -15.41 -7.74 -15.28
N PRO A 208 -16.43 -7.32 -14.49
CA PRO A 208 -17.71 -6.86 -15.03
C PRO A 208 -17.58 -5.62 -15.91
N VAL A 209 -16.53 -4.82 -15.69
CA VAL A 209 -16.14 -3.68 -16.53
C VAL A 209 -14.63 -3.64 -16.72
N PRO A 210 -14.15 -3.14 -17.87
CA PRO A 210 -12.74 -2.83 -18.07
C PRO A 210 -12.17 -1.99 -16.92
N VAL A 211 -11.19 -2.53 -16.21
CA VAL A 211 -10.53 -1.82 -15.10
C VAL A 211 -9.30 -1.09 -15.61
N LEU A 212 -9.05 0.13 -15.12
CA LEU A 212 -7.89 0.91 -15.54
C LEU A 212 -6.62 0.36 -14.90
N LEU A 213 -5.76 -0.22 -15.72
CA LEU A 213 -4.51 -0.86 -15.31
C LEU A 213 -3.34 0.05 -15.65
N SER A 214 -3.25 1.19 -14.97
CA SER A 214 -2.07 2.06 -15.06
C SER A 214 -1.24 2.01 -13.78
N HIS A 215 -0.02 2.50 -13.85
CA HIS A 215 0.85 2.69 -12.68
C HIS A 215 0.34 3.80 -11.72
N LYS A 216 -0.73 4.50 -12.09
CA LYS A 216 -1.42 5.51 -11.27
C LYS A 216 -2.36 4.83 -10.28
N MET A 217 -2.76 5.53 -9.21
CA MET A 217 -3.63 5.01 -8.13
C MET A 217 -5.06 4.71 -8.59
N LYS A 218 -5.23 3.63 -9.36
CA LYS A 218 -6.51 3.23 -9.94
C LYS A 218 -7.09 1.97 -9.28
N SER A 219 -6.36 1.40 -8.32
CA SER A 219 -6.83 0.30 -7.49
C SER A 219 -6.43 0.49 -6.04
N VAL A 220 -7.29 0.10 -5.10
CA VAL A 220 -6.99 0.11 -3.67
C VAL A 220 -7.59 -1.09 -2.97
N VAL A 221 -6.94 -1.58 -1.92
CA VAL A 221 -7.47 -2.66 -1.08
C VAL A 221 -7.92 -2.10 0.27
N ILE A 222 -9.15 -2.41 0.65
CA ILE A 222 -9.75 -2.04 1.93
C ILE A 222 -10.48 -3.28 2.45
N ASP A 223 -10.14 -3.73 3.66
CA ASP A 223 -10.79 -4.85 4.36
C ASP A 223 -10.99 -6.12 3.52
N GLY A 224 -9.96 -6.49 2.74
CA GLY A 224 -9.99 -7.69 1.90
C GLY A 224 -10.78 -7.55 0.59
N VAL A 225 -11.28 -6.36 0.28
CA VAL A 225 -11.91 -6.04 -1.00
C VAL A 225 -10.98 -5.14 -1.80
N VAL A 226 -10.77 -5.50 -3.07
CA VAL A 226 -10.04 -4.67 -4.03
C VAL A 226 -11.03 -3.84 -4.84
N TYR A 227 -10.84 -2.54 -4.86
CA TYR A 227 -11.62 -1.60 -5.66
C TYR A 227 -10.81 -1.13 -6.85
N PHE A 228 -11.43 -1.03 -8.01
CA PHE A 228 -10.82 -0.66 -9.28
C PHE A 228 -11.63 0.44 -9.96
N LEU A 229 -10.95 1.50 -10.38
CA LEU A 229 -11.56 2.54 -11.19
C LEU A 229 -11.76 2.04 -12.63
N TYR A 230 -12.93 2.32 -13.20
CA TYR A 230 -13.27 1.99 -14.59
C TYR A 230 -12.33 2.69 -15.59
N ASP A 231 -11.88 1.94 -16.61
CA ASP A 231 -11.08 2.47 -17.73
C ASP A 231 -11.99 3.11 -18.80
N PHE A 232 -12.47 4.31 -18.51
CA PHE A 232 -13.37 5.01 -19.42
C PHE A 232 -12.70 5.42 -20.75
N LEU A 233 -11.38 5.67 -20.74
CA LEU A 233 -10.66 6.28 -21.86
C LEU A 233 -10.16 5.28 -22.91
N ASN A 234 -10.14 4.01 -22.59
CA ASN A 234 -9.62 3.02 -23.50
C ASN A 234 -10.54 2.88 -24.74
N PRO A 235 -10.03 3.15 -25.96
CA PRO A 235 -10.82 3.19 -27.18
C PRO A 235 -11.37 1.81 -27.58
N PHE A 236 -10.79 0.72 -27.07
CA PHE A 236 -11.28 -0.63 -27.32
C PHE A 236 -12.64 -0.92 -26.64
N TYR A 237 -13.09 -0.06 -25.72
CA TYR A 237 -14.32 -0.25 -24.94
C TYR A 237 -15.40 0.80 -25.21
N GLU A 238 -15.39 1.46 -26.37
CA GLU A 238 -16.38 2.48 -26.74
C GLU A 238 -17.84 2.03 -26.59
N HIS A 239 -18.13 0.75 -26.83
CA HIS A 239 -19.48 0.18 -26.69
C HIS A 239 -19.99 0.16 -25.23
N LEU A 240 -19.10 -0.02 -24.25
CA LEU A 240 -19.43 -0.03 -22.81
C LEU A 240 -19.52 1.39 -22.21
N ARG A 241 -19.03 2.42 -22.90
CA ARG A 241 -19.15 3.83 -22.49
C ARG A 241 -20.61 4.32 -22.47
N LYS A 242 -21.47 3.71 -23.29
CA LYS A 242 -22.90 4.10 -23.36
C LYS A 242 -23.70 3.68 -22.14
N THR A 243 -23.22 2.69 -21.38
CA THR A 243 -23.94 2.10 -20.24
C THR A 243 -23.27 2.36 -18.90
N THR A 244 -22.00 2.79 -18.89
CA THR A 244 -21.19 2.92 -17.68
C THR A 244 -20.76 4.37 -17.45
N LYS A 245 -21.07 4.92 -16.27
CA LYS A 245 -20.78 6.31 -15.91
C LYS A 245 -19.26 6.50 -15.64
N PRO A 246 -18.66 7.65 -16.00
CA PRO A 246 -17.32 8.02 -15.55
C PRO A 246 -17.18 7.93 -14.03
N GLY A 247 -16.02 7.49 -13.55
CA GLY A 247 -15.77 7.30 -12.12
C GLY A 247 -16.45 6.06 -11.51
N SER A 248 -17.08 5.20 -12.30
CA SER A 248 -17.58 3.91 -11.80
C SER A 248 -16.44 3.04 -11.27
N ILE A 249 -16.72 2.27 -10.22
CA ILE A 249 -15.75 1.43 -9.54
C ILE A 249 -16.25 -0.03 -9.54
N ALA A 250 -15.39 -0.94 -9.97
CA ALA A 250 -15.60 -2.38 -9.79
C ALA A 250 -14.92 -2.85 -8.51
N SER A 251 -15.49 -3.86 -7.86
CA SER A 251 -14.91 -4.45 -6.65
C SER A 251 -14.76 -5.96 -6.75
N PHE A 252 -13.71 -6.47 -6.12
CA PHE A 252 -13.35 -7.88 -6.08
C PHE A 252 -13.08 -8.31 -4.64
N ASN A 253 -13.79 -9.32 -4.17
CA ASN A 253 -13.63 -9.84 -2.82
C ASN A 253 -12.50 -10.88 -2.79
N LEU A 254 -11.41 -10.61 -2.06
CA LEU A 254 -10.28 -11.54 -1.96
C LEU A 254 -10.64 -12.80 -1.16
N GLY A 255 -11.54 -12.68 -0.19
CA GLY A 255 -11.99 -13.80 0.64
C GLY A 255 -12.72 -14.86 -0.19
N THR A 256 -13.74 -14.44 -0.95
CA THR A 256 -14.53 -15.32 -1.82
C THR A 256 -13.90 -15.57 -3.18
N GLU A 257 -12.93 -14.73 -3.59
CA GLU A 257 -12.34 -14.72 -4.94
C GLU A 257 -13.39 -14.48 -6.02
N GLU A 258 -14.30 -13.53 -5.80
CA GLU A 258 -15.37 -13.21 -6.73
C GLU A 258 -15.47 -11.71 -6.98
N TRP A 259 -15.81 -11.35 -8.23
CA TRP A 259 -16.24 -10.00 -8.57
C TRP A 259 -17.59 -9.72 -7.91
N MET A 260 -17.72 -8.56 -7.30
CA MET A 260 -19.00 -8.11 -6.77
C MET A 260 -19.92 -7.69 -7.92
N ALA A 261 -21.18 -8.09 -7.87
CA ALA A 261 -22.14 -7.86 -8.96
C ALA A 261 -22.50 -6.38 -9.16
N THR A 262 -22.46 -5.59 -8.08
CA THR A 262 -22.87 -4.19 -8.10
C THR A 262 -21.68 -3.29 -8.39
N LEU A 263 -21.76 -2.52 -9.47
CA LEU A 263 -20.83 -1.42 -9.74
C LEU A 263 -21.14 -0.24 -8.83
N ILE A 264 -20.11 0.30 -8.18
CA ILE A 264 -20.26 1.50 -7.37
C ILE A 264 -20.19 2.69 -8.33
N SER A 265 -21.27 3.47 -8.40
CA SER A 265 -21.27 4.73 -9.16
C SER A 265 -20.35 5.74 -8.47
N GLY A 266 -19.58 6.49 -9.26
CA GLY A 266 -18.79 7.60 -8.74
C GLY A 266 -19.67 8.77 -8.26
N PRO A 267 -19.07 9.80 -7.64
CA PRO A 267 -19.77 11.02 -7.26
C PRO A 267 -20.49 11.64 -8.47
N GLU A 268 -21.70 12.16 -8.24
CA GLU A 268 -22.51 12.77 -9.31
C GLU A 268 -21.78 13.95 -9.96
N ALA A 269 -21.13 14.81 -9.16
CA ALA A 269 -20.34 15.93 -9.66
C ALA A 269 -19.23 15.50 -10.64
N VAL A 270 -18.56 14.38 -10.36
CA VAL A 270 -17.53 13.81 -11.25
C VAL A 270 -18.16 13.26 -12.53
N THR A 271 -19.28 12.53 -12.39
CA THR A 271 -20.01 11.95 -13.51
C THR A 271 -20.48 13.03 -14.48
N THR A 272 -21.08 14.10 -13.96
CA THR A 272 -21.58 15.23 -14.74
C THR A 272 -20.45 16.00 -15.42
N PHE A 273 -19.36 16.29 -14.69
CA PHE A 273 -18.19 16.98 -15.23
C PHE A 273 -17.63 16.29 -16.49
N TYR A 274 -17.41 14.98 -16.42
CA TYR A 274 -16.92 14.21 -17.56
C TYR A 274 -18.00 13.93 -18.62
N GLY A 275 -19.27 13.84 -18.23
CA GLY A 275 -20.39 13.71 -19.17
C GLY A 275 -20.51 14.93 -20.08
N ASP A 276 -20.56 16.13 -19.51
CA ASP A 276 -20.75 17.37 -20.26
C ASP A 276 -19.55 17.70 -21.16
N ALA A 277 -18.33 17.48 -20.67
CA ALA A 277 -17.10 17.75 -21.43
C ALA A 277 -16.97 16.89 -22.70
N TYR A 278 -17.39 15.61 -22.63
CA TYR A 278 -17.24 14.67 -23.74
C TYR A 278 -18.42 14.64 -24.70
N PHE A 279 -19.65 14.73 -24.21
CA PHE A 279 -20.84 14.67 -25.06
C PHE A 279 -21.23 16.05 -25.64
N GLY A 280 -20.71 17.15 -25.09
CA GLY A 280 -20.97 18.51 -25.56
C GLY A 280 -20.02 19.05 -26.64
N SER A 281 -18.89 18.40 -26.91
CA SER A 281 -17.90 18.87 -27.89
C SER A 281 -17.85 17.98 -29.13
N ASN A 282 -18.00 18.58 -30.31
CA ASN A 282 -17.89 17.93 -31.64
C ASN A 282 -16.44 17.43 -31.96
N MET A 283 -15.58 17.33 -30.94
CA MET A 283 -14.14 17.06 -31.00
C MET A 283 -13.73 15.82 -30.17
N GLY A 284 -14.69 15.02 -29.69
CA GLY A 284 -14.49 13.94 -28.70
C GLY A 284 -13.72 12.69 -29.14
N ILE A 285 -12.92 12.73 -30.22
CA ILE A 285 -12.18 11.54 -30.71
C ILE A 285 -10.69 11.78 -31.03
N TYR A 286 -10.23 13.04 -31.09
CA TYR A 286 -8.86 13.35 -31.58
C TYR A 286 -7.95 14.06 -30.59
N LEU A 287 -8.41 14.36 -29.38
CA LEU A 287 -7.56 14.87 -28.32
C LEU A 287 -7.87 14.05 -27.06
N ASN A 288 -6.92 13.25 -26.59
CA ASN A 288 -6.88 12.88 -25.17
C ASN A 288 -6.94 14.20 -24.40
N PRO A 289 -8.04 14.58 -23.73
CA PRO A 289 -8.04 15.80 -22.96
C PRO A 289 -7.01 15.55 -21.85
N PRO A 290 -5.98 16.40 -21.71
CA PRO A 290 -4.89 16.19 -20.76
C PRO A 290 -5.33 16.07 -19.28
N HIS A 291 -6.62 16.25 -18.98
CA HIS A 291 -7.22 16.37 -17.64
C HIS A 291 -8.13 15.20 -17.23
N VAL A 292 -8.17 14.08 -17.97
CA VAL A 292 -9.00 12.90 -17.61
C VAL A 292 -8.23 11.85 -16.81
N GLU A 293 -6.91 12.00 -16.72
CA GLU A 293 -6.08 11.17 -15.83
C GLU A 293 -6.18 11.59 -14.35
N ASP A 294 -6.91 12.66 -14.08
CA ASP A 294 -7.04 13.38 -12.81
C ASP A 294 -7.92 12.68 -11.76
N LEU A 295 -8.50 11.54 -12.12
CA LEU A 295 -9.30 10.73 -11.21
C LEU A 295 -8.47 9.59 -10.60
N SER A 296 -8.37 9.49 -9.28
CA SER A 296 -7.73 8.34 -8.63
C SER A 296 -8.51 7.88 -7.42
N ILE A 297 -8.18 6.70 -6.89
CA ILE A 297 -8.79 6.17 -5.67
C ILE A 297 -7.71 5.80 -4.65
N THR A 298 -8.03 6.02 -3.38
CA THR A 298 -7.13 5.72 -2.26
C THR A 298 -7.91 5.21 -1.04
N ASN A 299 -7.16 4.74 -0.05
CA ASN A 299 -7.67 4.36 1.26
C ASN A 299 -7.21 5.43 2.25
N LEU A 300 -8.17 6.15 2.85
CA LEU A 300 -7.90 7.06 3.95
C LEU A 300 -8.70 6.61 5.17
N ASN A 301 -7.99 6.12 6.19
CA ASN A 301 -8.58 5.60 7.43
C ASN A 301 -9.69 4.56 7.21
N GLY A 302 -9.46 3.61 6.29
CA GLY A 302 -10.42 2.56 5.96
C GLY A 302 -11.58 3.02 5.07
N SER A 303 -11.62 4.30 4.67
CA SER A 303 -12.64 4.81 3.76
C SER A 303 -12.15 4.74 2.32
N LEU A 304 -13.03 4.34 1.40
CA LEU A 304 -12.79 4.46 -0.04
C LEU A 304 -12.93 5.93 -0.44
N VAL A 305 -11.84 6.53 -0.91
CA VAL A 305 -11.80 7.94 -1.30
C VAL A 305 -11.48 8.06 -2.77
N MET A 306 -12.32 8.81 -3.49
CA MET A 306 -12.05 9.25 -4.84
C MET A 306 -11.41 10.63 -4.80
N VAL A 307 -10.29 10.74 -5.49
CA VAL A 307 -9.52 11.95 -5.66
C VAL A 307 -9.78 12.47 -7.06
N HIS A 308 -10.36 13.66 -7.17
CA HIS A 308 -10.67 14.30 -8.43
C HIS A 308 -9.90 15.61 -8.54
N ILE A 309 -8.91 15.67 -9.43
CA ILE A 309 -8.20 16.92 -9.72
C ILE A 309 -9.00 17.66 -10.79
N VAL A 310 -9.47 18.86 -10.47
CA VAL A 310 -10.28 19.70 -11.35
C VAL A 310 -9.37 20.79 -11.91
N SER A 311 -9.00 20.64 -13.19
CA SER A 311 -8.39 21.68 -14.03
C SER A 311 -7.16 22.39 -13.44
N ASP A 312 -6.15 21.63 -12.98
CA ASP A 312 -4.93 22.16 -12.33
C ASP A 312 -5.14 23.12 -11.14
N ASP A 313 -6.39 23.42 -10.75
CA ASP A 313 -6.80 24.47 -9.81
C ASP A 313 -7.17 23.91 -8.44
N SER A 314 -7.81 22.74 -8.42
CA SER A 314 -8.25 22.14 -7.17
C SER A 314 -8.22 20.63 -7.17
N MET A 315 -8.07 20.03 -6.00
CA MET A 315 -8.11 18.59 -5.78
C MET A 315 -9.19 18.28 -4.74
N ASP A 316 -10.22 17.57 -5.19
CA ASP A 316 -11.37 17.21 -4.38
C ASP A 316 -11.26 15.78 -3.86
N LEU A 317 -11.51 15.63 -2.56
CA LEU A 317 -11.55 14.34 -1.88
C LEU A 317 -13.01 13.97 -1.55
N TRP A 318 -13.51 12.98 -2.29
CA TRP A 318 -14.85 12.43 -2.14
C TRP A 318 -14.78 11.13 -1.36
N PHE A 319 -15.42 11.07 -0.20
CA PHE A 319 -15.47 9.89 0.65
C PHE A 319 -16.76 9.13 0.38
N LEU A 320 -16.66 7.83 0.11
CA LEU A 320 -17.83 6.96 0.07
C LEU A 320 -18.30 6.72 1.51
N VAL A 321 -19.51 7.17 1.82
CA VAL A 321 -20.09 7.07 3.18
C VAL A 321 -21.19 6.02 3.29
N ASP A 322 -21.80 5.63 2.16
CA ASP A 322 -22.80 4.57 2.08
C ASP A 322 -22.53 3.76 0.80
N PHE A 323 -22.03 2.52 0.98
CA PHE A 323 -21.71 1.62 -0.13
C PHE A 323 -22.95 1.17 -0.89
N GLU A 324 -24.04 0.85 -0.18
CA GLU A 324 -25.26 0.31 -0.76
C GLU A 324 -25.96 1.35 -1.63
N LYS A 325 -25.94 2.61 -1.19
CA LYS A 325 -26.54 3.72 -1.95
C LYS A 325 -25.56 4.39 -2.93
N GLY A 326 -24.28 4.06 -2.87
CA GLY A 326 -23.24 4.76 -3.63
C GLY A 326 -23.15 6.25 -3.26
N LEU A 327 -23.34 6.59 -1.97
CA LEU A 327 -23.38 7.99 -1.52
C LEU A 327 -21.97 8.52 -1.26
N TRP A 328 -21.60 9.59 -1.96
CA TRP A 328 -20.31 10.26 -1.82
C TRP A 328 -20.47 11.62 -1.15
N VAL A 329 -19.56 11.94 -0.23
CA VAL A 329 -19.47 13.25 0.42
C VAL A 329 -18.11 13.87 0.13
N LYS A 330 -18.09 15.06 -0.47
CA LYS A 330 -16.89 15.88 -0.60
C LYS A 330 -16.52 16.41 0.78
N LYS A 331 -15.41 15.94 1.34
CA LYS A 331 -14.92 16.41 2.65
C LYS A 331 -13.88 17.51 2.53
N CYS A 332 -13.06 17.47 1.50
CA CYS A 332 -11.97 18.42 1.31
C CYS A 332 -11.91 18.88 -0.15
N SER A 333 -11.58 20.16 -0.32
CA SER A 333 -11.20 20.77 -1.59
C SER A 333 -9.89 21.49 -1.36
N LEU A 334 -8.84 20.99 -1.99
CA LEU A 334 -7.49 21.47 -1.84
C LEU A 334 -7.22 22.45 -2.98
N SER A 335 -6.75 23.66 -2.68
CA SER A 335 -6.19 24.52 -3.74
C SER A 335 -4.92 23.85 -4.26
N SER A 336 -4.90 23.62 -5.58
CA SER A 336 -3.72 23.14 -6.28
C SER A 336 -2.69 24.27 -6.30
N ARG A 337 -1.57 24.05 -5.62
CA ARG A 337 -0.37 24.88 -5.78
C ARG A 337 0.58 24.28 -6.82
N TYR A 338 0.11 23.28 -7.55
CA TYR A 338 0.98 22.32 -8.21
C TYR A 338 0.55 22.09 -9.66
N GLU A 339 0.64 23.15 -10.47
CA GLU A 339 0.57 23.04 -11.93
C GLU A 339 1.46 21.88 -12.40
N ASN A 340 0.90 20.92 -13.13
CA ASN A 340 1.59 19.77 -13.70
C ASN A 340 2.28 18.80 -12.70
N ARG A 341 1.86 18.73 -11.43
CA ARG A 341 2.38 17.71 -10.49
C ARG A 341 1.30 16.75 -10.03
N PHE A 342 1.66 15.48 -9.92
CA PHE A 342 0.77 14.49 -9.33
C PHE A 342 0.86 14.54 -7.81
N VAL A 343 -0.27 14.83 -7.16
CA VAL A 343 -0.40 14.84 -5.70
C VAL A 343 -1.19 13.62 -5.26
N TYR A 344 -0.58 12.78 -4.43
CA TYR A 344 -1.18 11.52 -4.01
C TYR A 344 -1.42 11.48 -2.50
N PRO A 345 -2.68 11.35 -2.04
CA PRO A 345 -2.99 11.19 -0.63
C PRO A 345 -2.60 9.78 -0.18
N LEU A 346 -1.74 9.71 0.84
CA LEU A 346 -1.15 8.47 1.34
C LEU A 346 -1.85 7.93 2.59
N ALA A 347 -2.14 8.81 3.55
CA ALA A 347 -2.73 8.46 4.85
C ALA A 347 -3.34 9.69 5.53
N VAL A 348 -4.12 9.45 6.59
CA VAL A 348 -4.59 10.48 7.52
C VAL A 348 -3.96 10.21 8.89
N LEU A 349 -3.42 11.25 9.52
CA LEU A 349 -2.82 11.21 10.85
C LEU A 349 -3.89 11.24 11.95
N ASP A 350 -3.49 10.93 13.19
CA ASP A 350 -4.37 10.93 14.36
C ASP A 350 -4.98 12.32 14.65
N ASP A 351 -4.30 13.39 14.22
CA ASP A 351 -4.76 14.79 14.32
C ASP A 351 -5.58 15.26 13.11
N GLU A 352 -6.01 14.32 12.26
CA GLU A 352 -6.83 14.51 11.05
C GLU A 352 -6.10 15.20 9.89
N ARG A 353 -4.79 15.44 10.00
CA ARG A 353 -4.00 15.92 8.87
C ARG A 353 -3.84 14.85 7.81
N ILE A 354 -3.92 15.25 6.54
CA ILE A 354 -3.78 14.34 5.40
C ILE A 354 -2.35 14.43 4.89
N ILE A 355 -1.69 13.28 4.74
CA ILE A 355 -0.35 13.20 4.18
C ILE A 355 -0.43 12.98 2.68
N PHE A 356 0.37 13.75 1.94
CA PHE A 356 0.51 13.63 0.51
C PHE A 356 1.96 13.39 0.13
N ILE A 357 2.15 12.79 -1.04
CA ILE A 357 3.42 12.89 -1.76
C ILE A 357 3.23 13.67 -3.06
N VAL A 358 4.14 14.61 -3.29
CA VAL A 358 4.20 15.42 -4.50
C VAL A 358 5.20 14.79 -5.46
N GLN A 359 4.75 14.41 -6.65
CA GLN A 359 5.58 13.90 -7.73
C GLN A 359 5.85 14.97 -8.79
N PRO A 360 7.09 15.09 -9.30
CA PRO A 360 8.22 14.18 -9.12
C PRO A 360 9.15 14.51 -7.94
N THR A 361 8.92 15.60 -7.20
CA THR A 361 9.89 16.10 -6.20
C THR A 361 10.16 15.13 -5.05
N GLY A 362 9.21 14.24 -4.72
CA GLY A 362 9.38 13.35 -3.57
C GLY A 362 9.17 14.02 -2.23
N MET A 363 8.67 15.27 -2.25
CA MET A 363 8.28 15.98 -1.05
C MET A 363 7.02 15.35 -0.46
N VAL A 364 7.13 14.94 0.80
CA VAL A 364 6.02 14.49 1.62
C VAL A 364 5.52 15.67 2.44
N GLN A 365 4.23 15.95 2.35
CA GLN A 365 3.61 17.10 3.00
C GLN A 365 2.41 16.67 3.83
N SER A 366 2.17 17.36 4.93
CA SER A 366 0.88 17.30 5.63
C SER A 366 0.02 18.50 5.25
N TYR A 367 -1.26 18.24 5.01
CA TYR A 367 -2.30 19.27 4.92
C TYR A 367 -3.17 19.21 6.16
N ASP A 368 -3.46 20.36 6.74
CA ASP A 368 -4.47 20.49 7.79
C ASP A 368 -5.79 21.00 7.18
N PRO A 369 -6.85 20.16 7.12
CA PRO A 369 -8.15 20.57 6.61
C PRO A 369 -8.83 21.68 7.42
N LYS A 370 -8.47 21.88 8.69
CA LYS A 370 -9.08 22.89 9.57
C LYS A 370 -8.54 24.28 9.28
N THR A 371 -7.24 24.38 9.00
CA THR A 371 -6.56 25.66 8.73
C THR A 371 -6.35 25.93 7.24
N GLY A 372 -6.46 24.89 6.40
CA GLY A 372 -6.17 24.97 4.97
C GLY A 372 -4.69 25.10 4.64
N THR A 373 -3.80 24.76 5.57
CA THR A 373 -2.34 24.97 5.42
C THR A 373 -1.60 23.69 5.06
N TYR A 374 -0.55 23.84 4.25
CA TYR A 374 0.41 22.78 3.93
C TYR A 374 1.67 22.94 4.78
N THR A 375 2.28 21.82 5.16
CA THR A 375 3.57 21.77 5.86
C THR A 375 4.44 20.71 5.22
N ASP A 376 5.64 21.09 4.81
CA ASP A 376 6.66 20.17 4.31
C ASP A 376 7.18 19.32 5.48
N MET A 377 7.12 18.00 5.33
CA MET A 377 7.54 17.06 6.37
C MET A 377 8.94 16.53 6.10
N LEU A 378 9.16 15.97 4.91
CA LEU A 378 10.43 15.39 4.51
C LEU A 378 10.51 15.26 2.99
N GLU A 379 11.72 15.26 2.46
CA GLU A 379 11.99 15.01 1.05
C GLU A 379 12.65 13.64 0.89
N ILE A 380 12.09 12.80 0.01
CA ILE A 380 12.67 11.49 -0.30
C ILE A 380 13.41 11.59 -1.62
N ALA A 381 14.74 11.72 -1.55
CA ALA A 381 15.60 11.71 -2.72
C ALA A 381 15.55 10.35 -3.46
N ASP A 382 15.63 10.41 -4.79
CA ASP A 382 15.87 9.27 -5.70
C ASP A 382 14.92 8.07 -5.55
N TYR A 383 13.70 8.32 -5.07
CA TYR A 383 12.68 7.28 -4.95
C TYR A 383 12.01 6.97 -6.29
N ARG A 384 11.78 5.68 -6.56
CA ARG A 384 10.96 5.24 -7.71
C ARG A 384 9.50 4.97 -7.35
N SER A 385 9.25 4.58 -6.11
CA SER A 385 7.93 4.21 -5.63
C SER A 385 7.87 4.27 -4.10
N ILE A 386 6.65 4.46 -3.57
CA ILE A 386 6.41 4.64 -2.14
C ILE A 386 5.10 3.96 -1.74
N CYS A 387 5.03 3.47 -0.51
CA CYS A 387 3.78 3.08 0.14
C CYS A 387 3.83 3.34 1.65
N ILE A 388 2.68 3.23 2.29
CA ILE A 388 2.58 3.21 3.75
C ILE A 388 2.90 1.79 4.24
N TYR A 389 3.65 1.70 5.34
CA TYR A 389 3.91 0.46 6.06
C TYR A 389 3.29 0.53 7.44
N THR A 390 2.48 -0.46 7.78
CA THR A 390 1.80 -0.56 9.09
C THR A 390 2.32 -1.72 9.94
N GLY A 391 3.38 -2.40 9.48
CA GLY A 391 3.94 -3.56 10.18
C GLY A 391 4.79 -3.17 11.38
N SER A 392 4.87 -4.08 12.35
CA SER A 392 5.76 -3.87 13.49
C SER A 392 7.22 -3.97 13.05
N LEU A 393 8.05 -3.09 13.61
CA LEU A 393 9.51 -3.12 13.44
C LEU A 393 10.20 -4.07 14.41
N LEU A 394 9.46 -4.71 15.32
CA LEU A 394 9.97 -5.65 16.31
C LEU A 394 10.15 -7.07 15.77
N HIS A 395 9.74 -7.35 14.53
CA HIS A 395 9.94 -8.64 13.85
C HIS A 395 11.34 -8.81 13.25
#